data_AF-A0A8T7F769-F1
#
_entry.id   AF-A0A8T7F769-F1
#
_cell.length_a   1.000
_cell.length_b   1.000
_cell.length_c   1.000
_cell.angle_alpha   90.00
_cell.angle_beta   90.00
_cell.angle_gamma   90.00
#
_symmetry.space_group_name_H-M   'P 1'
#
loop_
_entity.id
_entity.type
_entity.pdbx_description
1 polymer ?
#
loop_
_entity_poly.entity_id
_entity_poly.type
_entity_poly.pdbx_seq_one_letter_code
_entity_poly.pdbx_strand_id
1 'polypeptide(L)' 'MVAEETGISLSSIQAYANNTVTRFDADKLAILCEYLGCEIGDLLVLDEVV' A
#
# COMPACT_ATOMS: atom_id res chain seq x y z
N MET A 1 12.20 10.25 2.14
CA MET A 1 10.99 10.13 1.29
C MET A 1 10.41 8.74 1.45
N VAL A 2 9.08 8.53 1.38
CA VAL A 2 8.42 7.21 1.56
C VAL A 2 9.10 6.08 0.79
N ALA A 3 9.52 6.32 -0.46
CA ALA A 3 10.20 5.31 -1.27
C ALA A 3 11.60 4.90 -0.75
N GLU A 4 12.35 5.84 -0.16
CA GLU A 4 13.67 5.58 0.44
C GLU A 4 13.54 4.92 1.81
N GLU A 5 12.49 5.26 2.57
CA GLU A 5 12.25 4.75 3.93
C GLU A 5 11.63 3.34 3.92
N THR A 6 10.81 3.04 2.90
CA THR A 6 10.10 1.75 2.79
C THR A 6 10.77 0.75 1.86
N GLY A 7 11.73 1.19 1.03
CA GLY A 7 12.33 0.37 -0.04
C GLY A 7 11.36 0.01 -1.17
N ILE A 8 10.13 0.53 -1.14
CA ILE A 8 9.14 0.34 -2.19
C ILE A 8 9.41 1.37 -3.29
N SER A 9 9.39 0.93 -4.55
CA SER A 9 9.58 1.85 -5.67
C SER A 9 8.50 2.93 -5.68
N LEU A 10 8.89 4.13 -6.10
CA LEU A 10 7.98 5.28 -6.24
C LEU A 10 6.78 4.95 -7.16
N SER A 11 7.01 4.16 -8.21
CA SER A 11 5.96 3.68 -9.11
C SER A 11 4.97 2.74 -8.43
N SER A 12 5.43 1.87 -7.52
CA SER A 12 4.55 1.03 -6.73
C SER A 12 3.72 1.86 -5.76
N ILE A 13 4.33 2.81 -5.03
CA ILE A 13 3.58 3.70 -4.13
C ILE A 13 2.50 4.48 -4.90
N GLN A 14 2.83 5.00 -6.09
CA GLN A 14 1.86 5.66 -6.95
C GLN A 14 0.73 4.71 -7.40
N ALA A 15 1.03 3.45 -7.69
CA ALA A 15 0.00 2.47 -8.04
C ALA A 15 -0.94 2.17 -6.86
N TYR A 16 -0.40 2.05 -5.64
CA TYR A 16 -1.21 1.94 -4.42
C TYR A 16 -2.10 3.17 -4.24
N ALA A 17 -1.55 4.38 -4.33
CA ALA A 17 -2.31 5.62 -4.17
C ALA A 17 -3.41 5.82 -5.23
N ASN A 18 -3.21 5.30 -6.44
CA ASN A 18 -4.18 5.37 -7.53
C ASN A 18 -5.08 4.13 -7.63
N ASN A 19 -5.00 3.18 -6.69
CA ASN A 19 -5.76 1.92 -6.72
C ASN A 19 -5.62 1.13 -8.04
N THR A 20 -4.46 1.22 -8.70
CA THR A 20 -4.17 0.47 -9.94
C THR A 20 -3.31 -0.77 -9.71
N VAL A 21 -2.93 -1.04 -8.46
CA VAL A 21 -2.15 -2.22 -8.10
C VAL A 21 -3.03 -3.48 -8.19
N THR A 22 -2.54 -4.51 -8.90
CA THR A 22 -3.25 -5.78 -9.09
C THR A 22 -2.65 -6.92 -8.26
N ARG A 23 -1.47 -6.69 -7.68
CA ARG A 23 -0.76 -7.65 -6.85
C ARG A 23 -0.33 -6.97 -5.56
N PHE A 24 -0.65 -7.63 -4.46
CA PHE A 24 -0.34 -7.19 -3.11
C PHE A 24 0.71 -8.14 -2.52
N ASP A 25 1.88 -7.62 -2.17
CA ASP A 25 2.94 -8.39 -1.50
C ASP A 25 2.85 -8.12 0.01
N ALA A 26 2.75 -9.17 0.83
CA ALA A 26 2.54 -9.07 2.27
C ALA A 26 3.60 -8.21 2.98
N ASP A 27 4.87 -8.37 2.59
CA ASP A 27 6.00 -7.65 3.18
C ASP A 27 5.89 -6.14 2.95
N LYS A 28 5.44 -5.72 1.76
CA LYS A 28 5.26 -4.30 1.41
C LYS A 28 4.08 -3.69 2.16
N LEU A 29 3.00 -4.46 2.32
CA LEU A 29 1.84 -4.03 3.08
C LEU A 29 2.20 -3.83 4.56
N ALA A 30 2.97 -4.75 5.15
CA ALA A 30 3.44 -4.62 6.52
C ALA A 30 4.27 -3.35 6.72
N ILE A 31 5.21 -3.06 5.81
CA ILE A 31 6.03 -1.84 5.85
C ILE A 31 5.16 -0.59 5.72
N LEU A 32 4.17 -0.58 4.81
CA LEU A 32 3.25 0.54 4.64
C LEU A 32 2.39 0.75 5.89
N CYS A 33 1.89 -0.31 6.50
CA CYS A 33 1.11 -0.26 7.74
C CYS A 33 1.95 0.31 8.90
N GLU A 34 3.18 -0.15 9.06
CA GLU A 34 4.11 0.36 10.08
C GLU A 34 4.46 1.84 9.84
N TYR A 35 4.70 2.21 8.57
CA TYR A 35 5.02 3.59 8.20
C TYR A 35 3.87 4.56 8.43
N LEU A 36 2.65 4.16 8.08
CA LEU A 36 1.44 4.97 8.19
C LEU A 36 0.81 4.90 9.58
N GLY A 37 1.24 3.96 10.42
CA GLY A 37 0.65 3.70 11.73
C GLY A 37 -0.79 3.20 11.64
N CYS A 38 -1.11 2.40 10.62
CA CYS A 38 -2.46 1.88 10.35
C CYS A 38 -2.49 0.35 10.30
N GLU A 39 -3.68 -0.23 10.30
CA GLU A 39 -3.87 -1.67 10.10
C GLU A 39 -4.12 -2.00 8.62
N ILE A 40 -3.98 -3.29 8.28
CA ILE A 40 -4.21 -3.78 6.91
C ILE A 40 -5.63 -3.47 6.41
N GLY A 41 -6.62 -3.49 7.32
CA GLY A 41 -8.01 -3.21 7.02
C GLY A 41 -8.31 -1.73 6.78
N ASP A 42 -7.43 -0.83 7.23
CA ASP A 42 -7.51 0.60 6.90
C ASP A 42 -6.98 0.86 5.47
N LEU A 43 -6.09 -0.01 4.98
CA LEU A 43 -5.41 0.13 3.70
C LEU A 43 -6.12 -0.61 2.56
N LEU A 44 -6.68 -1.79 2.84
CA LEU A 44 -7.32 -2.67 1.86
C LEU A 44 -8.75 -3.01 2.28
N VAL A 45 -9.71 -2.47 1.54
CA VAL A 45 -11.13 -2.73 1.73
C VAL A 45 -11.71 -3.25 0.42
N LEU A 46 -12.52 -4.31 0.51
CA LEU A 46 -13.36 -4.72 -0.61
C LEU A 46 -14.56 -3.78 -0.64
N ASP A 47 -14.59 -2.89 -1.62
CA ASP A 47 -15.75 -2.05 -1.89
C ASP A 47 -16.72 -2.80 -2.80
N GLU A 48 -18.01 -2.83 -2.45
CA GLU A 48 -19.03 -3.40 -3.32
C GLU A 48 -19.23 -2.44 -4.50
N VAL A 49 -18.90 -2.88 -5.71
CA VAL A 49 -19.20 -2.12 -6.93
C VAL A 49 -20.71 -2.16 -7.14
N VAL A 50 -21.39 -1.08 -6.76
CA VAL A 50 -22.84 -0.88 -6.93
C VAL A 50 -23.18 -0.56 -8.38
#